data_AF-A0A4V2ARB9-F1
#
_entry.id   AF-A0A4V2ARB9-F1
#
_cell.length_a   1.000
_cell.length_b   1.000
_cell.length_c   1.000
_cell.angle_alpha   90.00
_cell.angle_beta   90.00
_cell.angle_gamma   90.00
#
_symmetry.space_group_name_H-M   'P 1'
#
loop_
_entity.id
_entity.type
_entity.pdbx_description
1 polymer ?
#
loop_
_entity_poly.entity_id
_entity_poly.type
_entity_poly.pdbx_seq_one_letter_code
_entity_poly.pdbx_strand_id
1 'polypeptide(L)'
;MKNNKHNKAAGRMILFALALLASISLPVAAQKSKGKGSANVTVVMAQTDSDKNLILYNSGNKLTMADFKSAPDLSSDGVAATYSGINMSMEGQSVNGNVSITVKITAYFDPRKSWMKKEGRT
;
A
#
# COMPACT_ATOMS: atom_id res chain seq x y z
N MET A 1 -20.97 8.78 -53.57
CA MET A 1 -22.09 8.68 -52.61
C MET A 1 -21.55 8.91 -51.21
N LYS A 2 -22.10 9.91 -50.52
CA LYS A 2 -21.88 10.18 -49.09
C LYS A 2 -22.53 9.07 -48.28
N ASN A 3 -21.91 8.61 -47.20
CA ASN A 3 -22.61 8.49 -45.91
C ASN A 3 -21.65 8.24 -44.74
N ASN A 4 -21.79 9.16 -43.79
CA ASN A 4 -21.21 9.24 -42.46
C ASN A 4 -22.24 8.69 -41.46
N LYS A 5 -21.83 7.93 -40.43
CA LYS A 5 -22.59 7.64 -39.19
C LYS A 5 -21.62 6.96 -38.20
N HIS A 6 -21.08 7.69 -37.23
CA HIS A 6 -21.61 7.88 -35.86
C HIS A 6 -21.51 6.64 -34.95
N ASN A 7 -20.56 6.70 -33.99
CA ASN A 7 -20.78 6.75 -32.53
C ASN A 7 -19.60 6.11 -31.80
N LYS A 8 -18.75 6.88 -31.10
CA LYS A 8 -18.96 7.46 -29.76
C LYS A 8 -18.92 6.38 -28.67
N ALA A 9 -17.72 6.15 -28.12
CA ALA A 9 -17.51 5.59 -26.80
C ALA A 9 -16.48 6.46 -26.07
N ALA A 10 -16.93 7.63 -25.62
CA ALA A 10 -16.24 8.44 -24.63
C ALA A 10 -16.55 7.83 -23.26
N GLY A 11 -15.72 6.90 -22.80
CA GLY A 11 -15.72 6.40 -21.43
C GLY A 11 -14.93 7.33 -20.54
N ARG A 12 -15.59 8.35 -19.96
CA ARG A 12 -15.08 9.12 -18.82
C ARG A 12 -15.36 8.32 -17.56
N MET A 13 -14.34 7.80 -16.88
CA MET A 13 -14.40 7.34 -15.49
C MET A 13 -12.95 7.11 -15.03
N ILE A 14 -12.45 7.51 -13.86
CA ILE A 14 -12.89 8.33 -12.74
C ILE A 14 -11.58 8.93 -12.21
N LEU A 15 -11.55 10.24 -11.96
CA LEU A 15 -10.47 10.91 -11.26
C LEU A 15 -10.66 10.62 -9.76
N PHE A 16 -9.98 9.62 -9.20
CA PHE A 16 -9.88 9.46 -7.74
C PHE A 16 -8.63 10.20 -7.26
N ALA A 17 -8.82 11.47 -6.94
CA ALA A 17 -7.87 12.23 -6.13
C ALA A 17 -8.47 12.37 -4.73
N LEU A 18 -7.90 11.67 -3.75
CA LEU A 18 -7.78 12.19 -2.39
C LEU A 18 -6.69 11.41 -1.65
N ALA A 19 -5.44 11.78 -1.90
CA ALA A 19 -4.32 11.36 -1.08
C ALA A 19 -4.26 12.27 0.15
N LEU A 20 -4.66 11.75 1.32
CA LEU A 20 -4.38 12.41 2.60
C LEU A 20 -2.96 12.01 3.02
N LEU A 21 -1.98 12.78 2.58
CA LEU A 21 -0.57 12.61 2.95
C LEU A 21 -0.32 13.29 4.29
N ALA A 22 -0.25 12.51 5.36
CA ALA A 22 0.37 12.97 6.60
C ALA A 22 1.89 12.90 6.43
N SER A 23 2.50 14.01 6.01
CA SER A 23 3.95 14.15 5.91
C SER A 23 4.56 14.26 7.30
N ILE A 24 5.21 13.20 7.77
CA ILE A 24 6.05 13.23 8.98
C ILE A 24 7.46 13.64 8.54
N SER A 25 7.85 14.88 8.83
CA SER A 25 9.23 15.36 8.65
C SER A 25 10.10 14.88 9.81
N LEU A 26 11.04 13.97 9.54
CA LEU A 26 12.08 13.62 10.49
C LEU A 26 13.28 14.58 10.32
N PRO A 27 13.85 15.14 11.40
CA PRO A 27 15.05 15.95 11.30
C PRO A 27 16.24 15.05 10.97
N VAL A 28 16.78 15.17 9.75
CA VAL A 28 18.08 14.58 9.40
C VAL A 28 19.18 15.42 10.06
N ALA A 29 20.03 14.76 10.85
CA ALA A 29 21.20 15.39 11.47
C ALA A 29 22.07 16.05 10.37
N ALA A 30 22.26 17.36 10.50
CA ALA A 30 22.89 18.21 9.50
C ALA A 30 24.36 17.82 9.27
N GLN A 31 24.64 17.16 8.13
CA GLN A 31 25.99 17.07 7.59
C GLN A 31 26.32 18.41 6.90
N LYS A 32 27.42 19.03 7.34
CA LYS A 32 27.91 20.34 6.88
C LYS A 32 28.45 20.22 5.46
N SER A 33 27.58 20.24 4.46
CA SER A 33 27.96 20.32 3.04
C SER A 33 27.92 21.77 2.55
N LYS A 34 28.94 22.21 1.81
CA LYS A 34 29.08 23.56 1.23
C LYS A 34 28.24 23.73 -0.05
N GLY A 35 26.99 23.26 -0.05
CA GLY A 35 26.04 23.43 -1.15
C GLY A 35 24.67 23.84 -0.64
N LYS A 36 24.00 24.78 -1.32
CA LYS A 36 22.61 25.22 -1.07
C LYS A 36 21.56 24.16 -1.47
N GLY A 37 21.83 22.88 -1.22
CA GLY A 37 20.90 21.79 -1.49
C GLY A 37 20.00 21.51 -0.28
N SER A 38 18.71 21.30 -0.49
CA SER A 38 17.77 20.82 0.53
C SER A 38 17.42 19.34 0.31
N ALA A 39 17.20 18.58 1.37
CA ALA A 39 16.72 17.21 1.30
C ALA A 39 15.31 17.10 1.89
N ASN A 40 14.37 16.55 1.13
CA ASN A 40 12.99 16.32 1.56
C ASN A 40 12.70 14.82 1.51
N VAL A 41 12.20 14.27 2.62
CA VAL A 41 11.79 12.86 2.71
C VAL A 41 10.29 12.81 2.97
N THR A 42 9.56 12.11 2.12
CA THR A 42 8.11 11.88 2.25
C THR A 42 7.87 10.40 2.45
N VAL A 43 7.15 10.04 3.52
CA VAL A 43 6.74 8.65 3.78
C VAL A 43 5.24 8.54 3.51
N VAL A 44 4.84 7.54 2.73
CA VAL A 44 3.45 7.34 2.31
C VAL A 44 3.02 5.91 2.53
N MET A 45 1.82 5.72 3.10
CA MET A 45 1.20 4.40 3.17
C MET A 45 0.49 4.10 1.85
N ALA A 46 0.88 3.03 1.18
CA ALA A 46 0.24 2.59 -0.05
C ALA A 46 -1.15 2.02 0.24
N GLN A 47 -2.12 2.42 -0.58
CA GLN A 47 -3.50 1.92 -0.54
C GLN A 47 -3.82 0.99 -1.71
N THR A 48 -2.82 0.67 -2.54
CA THR A 48 -2.94 -0.21 -3.70
C THR A 48 -1.70 -1.08 -3.81
N ASP A 49 -1.88 -2.34 -4.17
CA ASP A 49 -0.81 -3.27 -4.52
C ASP A 49 -1.16 -3.98 -5.83
N SER A 50 -0.17 -4.56 -6.48
CA SER A 50 -0.35 -5.39 -7.67
C SER A 50 -1.07 -6.71 -7.38
N ASP A 51 -0.91 -7.27 -6.17
CA ASP A 51 -1.64 -8.48 -5.76
C ASP A 51 -2.99 -8.12 -5.13
N LYS A 52 -4.06 -8.27 -5.91
CA LYS A 52 -5.45 -8.01 -5.49
C LYS A 52 -5.96 -8.97 -4.42
N ASN A 53 -5.22 -10.04 -4.10
CA ASN A 53 -5.61 -10.99 -3.06
C ASN A 53 -5.14 -10.56 -1.68
N LEU A 54 -4.24 -9.58 -1.59
CA LEU A 54 -3.78 -9.03 -0.32
C LEU A 54 -4.82 -8.06 0.23
N ILE A 55 -5.04 -8.12 1.54
CA ILE A 55 -5.80 -7.10 2.27
C ILE A 55 -4.80 -6.07 2.78
N LEU A 56 -4.83 -4.88 2.20
CA LEU A 56 -3.95 -3.80 2.64
C LEU A 56 -4.43 -3.17 3.93
N TYR A 57 -3.48 -2.71 4.75
CA TYR A 57 -3.80 -2.02 5.99
C TYR A 57 -4.62 -0.77 5.71
N ASN A 58 -5.79 -0.71 6.33
CA ASN A 58 -6.67 0.44 6.31
C ASN A 58 -7.30 0.58 7.71
N SER A 59 -7.12 1.73 8.36
CA SER A 59 -7.64 1.99 9.71
C SER A 59 -9.16 1.91 9.80
N GLY A 60 -9.88 2.13 8.69
CA GLY A 60 -11.32 2.01 8.57
C GLY A 60 -11.82 0.60 8.25
N ASN A 61 -10.94 -0.34 7.90
CA ASN A 61 -11.31 -1.72 7.56
C ASN A 61 -10.56 -2.73 8.44
N LYS A 62 -11.24 -3.20 9.49
CA LYS A 62 -10.69 -4.21 10.40
C LYS A 62 -10.78 -5.59 9.76
N LEU A 63 -9.75 -6.41 9.98
CA LEU A 63 -9.79 -7.83 9.64
C LEU A 63 -10.87 -8.54 10.44
N THR A 64 -11.51 -9.51 9.80
CA THR A 64 -12.55 -10.36 10.35
C THR A 64 -12.13 -11.83 10.28
N MET A 65 -12.83 -12.70 11.01
CA MET A 65 -12.55 -14.13 10.95
C MET A 65 -12.83 -14.73 9.55
N ALA A 66 -13.66 -14.07 8.74
CA ALA A 66 -13.93 -14.47 7.36
C ALA A 66 -12.74 -14.21 6.41
N ASP A 67 -11.75 -13.43 6.83
CA ASP A 67 -10.56 -13.13 6.03
C ASP A 67 -9.51 -14.25 6.10
N PHE A 68 -9.63 -15.21 7.02
CA PHE A 68 -8.76 -16.39 7.09
C PHE A 68 -9.25 -17.44 6.10
N LYS A 69 -8.59 -17.55 4.94
CA LYS A 69 -9.06 -18.37 3.81
C LYS A 69 -8.24 -19.65 3.59
N SER A 70 -7.10 -19.80 4.26
CA SER A 70 -6.30 -21.01 4.17
C SER A 70 -6.89 -22.15 5.03
N ALA A 71 -6.62 -23.38 4.63
CA ALA A 71 -6.96 -24.56 5.42
C ALA A 71 -6.22 -24.51 6.78
N PRO A 72 -6.88 -24.85 7.90
CA PRO A 72 -6.23 -24.91 9.21
C PRO A 72 -5.15 -26.00 9.25
N ASP A 73 -4.03 -25.67 9.90
CA ASP A 73 -3.05 -26.67 10.27
C ASP A 73 -3.54 -27.41 11.53
N LEU A 74 -3.99 -28.64 11.35
CA LEU A 74 -4.49 -29.49 12.43
C LEU A 74 -3.38 -30.04 13.33
N SER A 75 -2.12 -29.98 12.88
CA SER A 75 -0.95 -30.42 13.64
C SER A 75 -0.36 -29.33 14.53
N SER A 76 -0.68 -28.07 14.25
CA SER A 76 -0.26 -26.94 15.08
C SER A 76 -1.04 -26.91 16.41
N ASP A 77 -0.41 -26.58 17.53
CA ASP A 77 -1.12 -26.30 18.79
C ASP A 77 -1.89 -24.97 18.76
N GLY A 78 -1.62 -24.10 17.78
CA GLY A 78 -2.28 -22.82 17.61
C GLY A 78 -3.72 -22.94 17.13
N VAL A 79 -4.58 -22.00 17.54
CA VAL A 79 -5.96 -21.88 17.04
C VAL A 79 -6.08 -21.10 15.73
N ALA A 80 -5.06 -20.32 15.38
CA ALA A 80 -4.94 -19.58 14.14
C ALA A 80 -3.48 -19.21 13.83
N ALA A 81 -3.19 -18.95 12.56
CA ALA A 81 -1.96 -18.31 12.12
C ALA A 81 -2.28 -17.19 11.13
N THR A 82 -1.55 -16.08 11.27
CA THR A 82 -1.64 -14.94 10.36
C THR A 82 -0.40 -14.87 9.50
N TYR A 83 -0.59 -14.63 8.21
CA TYR A 83 0.48 -14.27 7.29
C TYR A 83 0.30 -12.81 6.91
N SER A 84 1.25 -11.98 7.33
CA SER A 84 1.26 -10.54 7.06
C SER A 84 2.66 -10.09 6.68
N GLY A 85 2.76 -8.90 6.09
CA GLY A 85 4.04 -8.37 5.66
C GLY A 85 4.02 -6.87 5.43
N ILE A 86 5.22 -6.33 5.22
CA ILE A 86 5.46 -4.94 4.87
C ILE A 86 6.35 -4.92 3.63
N ASN A 87 5.87 -4.35 2.55
CA ASN A 87 6.68 -4.01 1.39
C ASN A 87 7.11 -2.54 1.50
N MET A 88 8.37 -2.26 1.20
CA MET A 88 8.90 -0.90 1.17
C MET A 88 9.52 -0.64 -0.20
N SER A 89 9.13 0.46 -0.84
CA SER A 89 9.80 0.98 -2.04
C SER A 89 10.27 2.40 -1.81
N MET A 90 11.38 2.76 -2.43
CA MET A 90 11.97 4.09 -2.31
C MET A 90 12.26 4.64 -3.69
N GLU A 91 11.83 5.88 -3.92
CA GLU A 91 12.10 6.64 -5.14
C GLU A 91 12.83 7.93 -4.76
N GLY A 92 13.92 8.22 -5.45
CA GLY A 92 14.74 9.40 -5.20
C GLY A 92 14.90 10.25 -6.45
N GLN A 93 14.77 11.56 -6.31
CA GLN A 93 15.02 12.53 -7.37
C GLN A 93 15.98 13.61 -6.86
N SER A 94 16.89 14.07 -7.73
CA SER A 94 17.74 15.23 -7.47
C SER A 94 17.55 16.30 -8.54
N VAL A 95 17.19 17.52 -8.15
CA VAL A 95 16.98 18.67 -9.05
C VAL A 95 17.64 19.91 -8.44
N ASN A 96 18.59 20.51 -9.17
CA ASN A 96 19.29 21.73 -8.75
C ASN A 96 19.91 21.63 -7.34
N GLY A 97 20.46 20.45 -7.00
CA GLY A 97 21.04 20.18 -5.68
C GLY A 97 20.02 19.88 -4.59
N ASN A 98 18.71 19.93 -4.88
CA ASN A 98 17.68 19.48 -3.95
C ASN A 98 17.37 18.01 -4.17
N VAL A 99 17.32 17.24 -3.09
CA VAL A 99 17.01 15.82 -3.09
C VAL A 99 15.60 15.62 -2.55
N SER A 100 14.78 14.86 -3.26
CA SER A 100 13.45 14.43 -2.84
C SER A 100 13.42 12.91 -2.79
N ILE A 101 13.10 12.35 -1.65
CA ILE A 101 12.97 10.91 -1.43
C ILE A 101 11.52 10.62 -1.06
N THR A 102 10.87 9.73 -1.80
CA THR A 102 9.57 9.17 -1.43
C THR A 102 9.75 7.73 -1.00
N VAL A 103 9.37 7.43 0.23
CA VAL A 103 9.30 6.07 0.77
C VAL A 103 7.84 5.65 0.79
N LYS A 104 7.51 4.60 0.04
CA LYS A 104 6.17 4.00 0.02
C LYS A 104 6.20 2.71 0.83
N ILE A 105 5.30 2.63 1.81
CA ILE A 105 5.13 1.48 2.70
C ILE A 105 3.78 0.82 2.40
N THR A 106 3.79 -0.45 2.05
CA THR A 106 2.58 -1.27 1.87
C THR A 106 2.54 -2.32 2.97
N ALA A 107 1.68 -2.13 3.97
CA ALA A 107 1.41 -3.17 4.96
C ALA A 107 0.21 -4.02 4.52
N TYR A 108 0.32 -5.34 4.65
CA TYR A 108 -0.71 -6.25 4.13
C TYR A 108 -0.91 -7.51 4.98
N PHE A 109 -2.07 -8.12 4.80
CA PHE A 109 -2.44 -9.45 5.25
C PHE A 109 -2.73 -10.34 4.02
N ASP A 110 -2.27 -11.60 4.02
CA ASP A 110 -2.56 -12.58 2.97
C ASP A 110 -3.59 -13.62 3.47
N PRO A 111 -4.87 -13.49 3.09
CA PRO A 111 -5.93 -14.45 3.40
C PRO A 111 -5.58 -15.89 3.02
N ARG A 112 -4.86 -16.09 1.91
CA ARG A 112 -4.63 -17.41 1.32
C ARG A 112 -3.58 -18.21 2.08
N LYS A 113 -2.81 -17.56 2.94
CA LYS A 113 -1.76 -18.16 3.79
C LYS A 113 -2.11 -18.08 5.28
N SER A 114 -3.22 -17.43 5.60
CA SER A 114 -3.70 -17.27 6.97
C SER A 114 -4.85 -18.24 7.22
N TRP A 115 -4.82 -18.93 8.36
CA TRP A 115 -5.82 -19.95 8.70
C TRP A 115 -6.30 -19.81 10.14
N MET A 116 -7.48 -20.38 10.41
CA MET A 116 -8.09 -20.41 11.73
C MET A 116 -8.91 -21.69 11.90
N LYS A 117 -8.68 -22.42 13.00
CA LYS A 117 -9.47 -23.60 13.39
C LYS A 117 -10.86 -23.19 13.87
N LYS A 118 -11.79 -24.15 13.94
CA LYS A 118 -13.19 -23.88 14.25
C LYS A 118 -13.36 -23.27 15.65
N GLU A 119 -12.59 -23.76 16.62
CA GLU A 119 -12.54 -23.28 17.99
C GLU A 119 -12.05 -21.84 18.13
N GLY A 120 -11.33 -21.30 17.14
CA GLY A 120 -10.88 -19.90 17.14
C GLY A 120 -11.93 -18.89 16.64
N ARG A 121 -13.09 -19.35 16.20
CA ARG A 121 -14.16 -18.51 15.58
C ARG A 121 -15.21 -18.02 16.58
N THR A 122 -14.94 -18.15 17.87
CA THR A 122 -15.86 -17.82 18.98
C THR A 122 -15.96 -16.33 19.25
#